data_AF-A0A8H6IUP4-F1
#
_entry.id   AF-A0A8H6IUP4-F1
#
_cell.length_a   1.000
_cell.length_b   1.000
_cell.length_c   1.000
_cell.angle_alpha   90.00
_cell.angle_beta   90.00
_cell.angle_gamma   90.00
#
_symmetry.space_group_name_H-M   'P 1'
#
loop_
_entity.id
_entity.type
_entity.pdbx_description
1 polymer ?
#
loop_
_entity_poly.entity_id
_entity_poly.type
_entity_poly.pdbx_seq_one_letter_code
_entity_poly.pdbx_strand_id
1 'polypeptide(L)'
;MRFFAVASLFSLGAALPATGAPASDANSLVAARADVSAVEVRAPTPAQDVKQAGRLAARGYLYIDETVAWPADQHVGGGLDASYRVTKVASGRYEFQYWVSGPKNGHSYEFIVSSGGTELDRRSKDPQNGSTAFELPQVGSNFRIVINAI
;
A
#
# COMPACT_ATOMS: atom_id res chain seq x y z
N MET A 1 46.65 12.61 48.33
CA MET A 1 45.97 13.42 49.36
C MET A 1 44.77 14.09 48.72
N ARG A 2 43.69 14.25 49.50
CA ARG A 2 42.33 14.66 49.10
C ARG A 2 42.27 16.16 48.70
N PHE A 3 41.04 16.61 48.39
CA PHE A 3 40.51 17.99 48.32
C PHE A 3 40.35 18.56 46.89
N PHE A 4 39.25 19.19 46.44
CA PHE A 4 38.02 19.74 47.04
C PHE A 4 36.85 19.70 46.03
N ALA A 5 35.61 19.75 46.54
CA ALA A 5 34.34 19.88 45.82
C ALA A 5 34.02 21.33 45.43
N VAL A 6 33.21 21.55 44.36
CA VAL A 6 32.34 22.73 44.22
C VAL A 6 31.04 22.35 43.49
N ALA A 7 29.92 22.63 44.14
CA ALA A 7 28.56 22.53 43.62
C ALA A 7 28.15 23.83 42.89
N SER A 8 27.26 23.75 41.90
CA SER A 8 26.42 24.88 41.48
C SER A 8 25.15 24.40 40.75
N LEU A 9 24.01 24.48 41.45
CA LEU A 9 22.68 24.50 40.85
C LEU A 9 22.46 25.87 40.17
N PHE A 10 21.82 25.88 39.00
CA PHE A 10 21.03 27.03 38.56
C PHE A 10 19.70 26.55 37.98
N SER A 11 18.64 26.76 38.76
CA SER A 11 17.25 26.76 38.31
C SER A 11 16.85 28.22 38.06
N LEU A 12 16.30 28.53 36.88
CA LEU A 12 15.46 29.71 36.68
C LEU A 12 14.22 29.28 35.89
N GLY A 13 13.06 29.41 36.53
CA GLY A 13 11.76 29.45 35.88
C GLY A 13 11.24 30.88 35.78
N ALA A 14 10.43 31.15 34.76
CA ALA A 14 9.38 32.17 34.71
C ALA A 14 8.66 31.97 33.36
N ALA A 15 7.42 31.48 33.38
CA ALA A 15 6.19 32.27 33.39
C ALA A 15 5.77 32.73 31.98
N LEU A 16 4.76 32.07 31.42
CA LEU A 16 3.96 32.59 30.32
C LEU A 16 2.47 32.58 30.73
N PRO A 17 1.71 33.64 30.39
CA PRO A 17 0.43 33.93 31.01
C PRO A 17 -0.71 33.08 30.47
N ALA A 18 -1.64 32.75 31.37
CA ALA A 18 -2.96 32.26 31.05
C ALA A 18 -3.93 33.43 30.89
N THR A 19 -4.52 33.60 29.71
CA THR A 19 -5.75 34.40 29.57
C THR A 19 -6.53 34.04 28.31
N GLY A 20 -7.76 33.57 28.49
CA GLY A 20 -8.91 33.87 27.63
C GLY A 20 -9.29 32.86 26.54
N ALA A 21 -10.22 31.96 26.85
CA ALA A 21 -11.24 31.53 25.87
C ALA A 21 -12.32 32.63 25.77
N PRO A 22 -13.09 32.73 24.65
CA PRO A 22 -14.30 31.92 24.57
C PRO A 22 -14.60 31.33 23.18
N ALA A 23 -15.55 30.38 23.19
CA ALA A 23 -16.11 29.62 22.08
C ALA A 23 -16.97 30.45 21.12
N SER A 24 -17.08 30.01 19.86
CA SER A 24 -18.36 29.64 19.19
C SER A 24 -18.18 29.46 17.68
N ASP A 25 -18.88 28.44 17.18
CA ASP A 25 -19.07 28.10 15.77
C ASP A 25 -19.51 29.27 14.88
N ALA A 26 -18.93 29.34 13.68
CA ALA A 26 -19.64 29.80 12.49
C ALA A 26 -18.90 29.34 11.22
N ASN A 27 -19.58 28.49 10.44
CA ASN A 27 -19.33 28.28 9.02
C ASN A 27 -19.04 29.62 8.31
N SER A 28 -17.89 29.73 7.65
CA SER A 28 -17.71 30.68 6.56
C SER A 28 -16.71 30.14 5.55
N LEU A 29 -17.25 29.54 4.48
CA LEU A 29 -16.55 29.34 3.22
C LEU A 29 -16.40 30.72 2.56
N VAL A 30 -15.20 31.31 2.62
CA VAL A 30 -14.79 32.36 1.68
C VAL A 30 -13.36 32.11 1.24
N ALA A 31 -13.21 31.73 -0.02
CA ALA A 31 -11.95 31.73 -0.73
C ALA A 31 -11.47 33.17 -0.95
N ALA A 32 -10.22 33.47 -0.60
CA ALA A 32 -9.46 34.59 -1.16
C ALA A 32 -7.95 34.29 -1.11
N ARG A 33 -7.29 34.67 -2.21
CA ARG A 33 -5.97 34.26 -2.68
C ARG A 33 -4.79 34.80 -1.87
N ALA A 34 -3.73 33.99 -1.90
CA ALA A 34 -2.31 34.32 -1.99
C ALA A 34 -1.62 34.95 -0.77
N ASP A 35 -0.80 34.13 -0.11
CA ASP A 35 0.59 34.51 0.16
C ASP A 35 1.52 33.30 0.04
N VAL A 36 2.55 33.46 -0.79
CA VAL A 36 3.56 32.46 -1.12
C VAL A 36 4.59 32.45 0.00
N SER A 37 4.74 31.32 0.69
CA SER A 37 5.90 31.04 1.54
C SER A 37 6.48 29.69 1.18
N ALA A 38 7.79 29.72 0.90
CA ALA A 38 8.57 28.66 0.29
C ALA A 38 8.43 27.33 1.02
N VAL A 39 7.81 26.36 0.36
CA VAL A 39 7.90 24.94 0.72
C VAL A 39 9.20 24.42 0.13
N GLU A 40 10.09 23.97 1.00
CA GLU A 40 11.31 23.26 0.65
C GLU A 40 10.94 22.05 -0.22
N VAL A 41 11.26 22.12 -1.51
CA VAL A 41 10.90 21.11 -2.50
C VAL A 41 11.74 19.86 -2.23
N ARG A 42 11.16 18.90 -1.51
CA ARG A 42 11.69 17.53 -1.47
C ARG A 42 11.71 17.00 -2.91
N ALA A 43 12.90 16.68 -3.40
CA ALA A 43 13.07 16.13 -4.75
C ALA A 43 12.10 14.96 -4.97
N PRO A 44 11.34 14.94 -6.08
CA PRO A 44 10.44 13.83 -6.36
C PRO A 44 11.28 12.56 -6.50
N THR A 45 11.00 11.59 -5.63
CA THR A 45 11.43 10.21 -5.83
C THR A 45 10.97 9.79 -7.24
N PRO A 46 11.82 9.20 -8.09
CA PRO A 46 11.41 8.81 -9.43
C PRO A 46 10.17 7.92 -9.32
N ALA A 47 9.08 8.38 -9.92
CA ALA A 47 7.84 7.63 -10.00
C ALA A 47 8.18 6.30 -10.68
N GLN A 48 8.04 5.19 -9.96
CA GLN A 48 7.97 3.90 -10.61
C GLN A 48 6.74 3.97 -11.51
N ASP A 49 6.97 3.82 -12.82
CA ASP A 49 5.92 3.69 -13.83
C ASP A 49 5.11 2.43 -13.53
N VAL A 50 4.15 2.56 -12.61
CA VAL A 50 3.10 1.57 -12.44
C VAL A 50 2.25 1.71 -13.69
N LYS A 51 2.50 0.87 -14.70
CA LYS A 51 1.61 0.71 -15.84
C LYS A 51 0.26 0.20 -15.33
N GLN A 52 -0.57 1.11 -14.86
CA GLN A 52 -1.94 0.85 -14.48
C GLN A 52 -2.71 0.72 -15.80
N ALA A 53 -2.75 -0.50 -16.34
CA ALA A 53 -3.59 -0.83 -17.47
C ALA A 53 -5.06 -0.78 -17.00
N GLY A 54 -5.61 0.43 -16.90
CA GLY A 54 -7.01 0.67 -16.55
C GLY A 54 -7.90 0.12 -17.65
N ARG A 55 -8.30 -1.14 -17.55
CA ARG A 55 -9.40 -1.71 -18.34
C ARG A 55 -10.70 -1.25 -17.69
N LEU A 56 -11.48 -0.44 -18.41
CA LEU A 56 -12.87 -0.15 -18.05
C LEU A 56 -13.67 -1.46 -18.15
N ALA A 57 -13.79 -2.19 -17.05
CA ALA A 57 -14.68 -3.33 -16.98
C ALA A 57 -16.13 -2.82 -16.95
N ALA A 58 -16.95 -3.28 -17.90
CA ALA A 58 -18.41 -3.25 -17.73
C ALA A 58 -18.76 -3.90 -16.38
N ARG A 59 -19.91 -3.56 -15.80
CA ARG A 59 -20.40 -4.00 -14.46
C ARG A 59 -20.65 -5.52 -14.32
N GLY A 60 -19.79 -6.36 -14.88
CA GLY A 60 -19.65 -7.77 -14.58
C GLY A 60 -18.69 -7.96 -13.41
N TYR A 61 -18.86 -9.08 -12.73
CA TYR A 61 -17.97 -9.51 -11.65
C TYR A 61 -16.50 -9.52 -12.10
N LEU A 62 -15.58 -9.24 -11.17
CA LEU A 62 -14.15 -9.20 -11.47
C LEU A 62 -13.71 -10.55 -12.03
N TYR A 63 -13.23 -10.54 -13.27
CA TYR A 63 -12.53 -11.64 -13.90
C TYR A 63 -11.23 -11.12 -14.50
N ILE A 64 -10.11 -11.62 -13.99
CA ILE A 64 -8.77 -11.34 -14.50
C ILE A 64 -8.17 -12.67 -14.95
N ASP A 65 -7.55 -12.65 -16.12
CA ASP A 65 -6.85 -13.78 -16.70
C ASP A 65 -5.67 -13.22 -17.47
N GLU A 66 -4.48 -13.38 -16.91
CA GLU A 66 -3.25 -12.85 -17.49
C GLU A 66 -2.10 -13.83 -17.38
N THR A 67 -1.25 -13.81 -18.40
CA THR A 67 -0.01 -14.57 -18.43
C THR A 67 1.15 -13.58 -18.44
N VAL A 68 2.05 -13.75 -17.48
CA VAL A 68 3.14 -12.81 -17.21
C VAL A 68 4.46 -13.57 -17.13
N ALA A 69 5.52 -12.99 -17.68
CA ALA A 69 6.86 -13.49 -17.46
C ALA A 69 7.26 -13.31 -15.99
N TRP A 70 8.11 -14.20 -15.48
CA TRP A 70 8.67 -14.03 -14.14
C TRP A 70 9.44 -12.71 -14.05
N PRO A 71 9.02 -11.75 -13.20
CA PRO A 71 9.58 -10.40 -13.20
C PRO A 71 11.02 -10.40 -12.69
N ALA A 72 11.86 -9.48 -13.20
CA ALA A 72 13.22 -9.32 -12.67
C ALA A 72 13.21 -8.83 -11.21
N ASP A 73 12.28 -7.93 -10.89
CA ASP A 73 12.11 -7.33 -9.55
C ASP A 73 10.69 -7.53 -9.02
N GLN A 74 9.70 -6.87 -9.64
CA GLN A 74 8.30 -6.98 -9.25
C GLN A 74 7.33 -6.83 -10.43
N HIS A 75 6.13 -7.38 -10.29
CA HIS A 75 4.97 -7.16 -11.15
C HIS A 75 3.74 -6.89 -10.28
N VAL A 76 2.88 -5.98 -10.71
CA VAL A 76 1.60 -5.68 -10.04
C VAL A 76 0.50 -5.78 -11.08
N GLY A 77 -0.55 -6.52 -10.74
CA GLY A 77 -1.74 -6.67 -11.55
C GLY A 77 -2.99 -6.64 -10.68
N GLY A 78 -4.16 -6.73 -11.29
CA GLY A 78 -5.42 -6.61 -10.56
C GLY A 78 -6.46 -5.70 -11.20
N GLY A 79 -7.50 -5.47 -10.40
CA GLY A 79 -8.57 -4.51 -10.63
C GLY A 79 -8.96 -3.81 -9.32
N LEU A 80 -10.11 -3.13 -9.34
CA LEU A 80 -10.58 -2.32 -8.22
C LEU A 80 -10.87 -3.13 -6.95
N ASP A 81 -11.45 -4.32 -7.10
CA ASP A 81 -11.92 -5.12 -5.96
C ASP A 81 -10.89 -6.13 -5.47
N ALA A 82 -9.96 -6.55 -6.34
CA ALA A 82 -8.88 -7.46 -5.98
C ALA A 82 -7.63 -7.17 -6.81
N SER A 83 -6.48 -7.22 -6.17
CA SER A 83 -5.19 -6.92 -6.78
C SER A 83 -4.09 -7.79 -6.19
N TYR A 84 -2.97 -7.88 -6.89
CA TYR A 84 -1.85 -8.69 -6.46
C TYR A 84 -0.50 -8.08 -6.84
N ARG A 85 0.54 -8.57 -6.18
CA ARG A 85 1.94 -8.26 -6.43
C ARG A 85 2.74 -9.56 -6.47
N VAL A 86 3.66 -9.64 -7.40
CA VAL A 86 4.65 -10.71 -7.50
C VAL A 86 6.02 -10.07 -7.34
N THR A 87 6.77 -10.46 -6.32
CA THR A 87 8.11 -9.91 -6.04
C THR A 87 9.11 -11.05 -6.12
N LYS A 88 10.22 -10.85 -6.83
CA LYS A 88 11.32 -11.80 -6.81
C LYS A 88 11.98 -11.76 -5.44
N VAL A 89 12.09 -12.92 -4.81
CA VAL A 89 12.82 -13.10 -3.54
C VAL A 89 14.10 -13.90 -3.81
N ALA A 90 14.88 -14.15 -2.76
CA ALA A 90 16.13 -14.89 -2.89
C ALA A 90 15.92 -16.31 -3.45
N SER A 91 16.99 -16.89 -4.01
CA SER A 91 17.03 -18.31 -4.41
C SER A 91 16.03 -18.72 -5.49
N GLY A 92 15.68 -17.81 -6.41
CA GLY A 92 14.81 -18.12 -7.55
C GLY A 92 13.35 -18.39 -7.16
N ARG A 93 12.93 -17.86 -6.01
CA ARG A 93 11.54 -17.90 -5.55
C ARG A 93 10.88 -16.54 -5.74
N TYR A 94 9.56 -16.55 -5.71
CA TYR A 94 8.74 -15.36 -5.88
C TYR A 94 7.67 -15.33 -4.79
N GLU A 95 7.56 -14.20 -4.11
CA GLU A 95 6.46 -13.93 -3.20
C GLU A 95 5.28 -13.37 -3.98
N PHE A 96 4.13 -14.03 -3.82
CA PHE A 96 2.85 -13.60 -4.32
C PHE A 96 2.08 -12.99 -3.15
N GLN A 97 1.76 -11.71 -3.24
CA GLN A 97 0.90 -11.03 -2.30
C GLN A 97 -0.43 -10.72 -2.99
N TYR A 98 -1.54 -11.15 -2.38
CA TYR A 98 -2.89 -10.98 -2.91
C TYR A 98 -3.76 -10.24 -1.90
N TRP A 99 -4.51 -9.24 -2.33
CA TRP A 99 -5.42 -8.48 -1.49
C TRP A 99 -6.76 -8.20 -2.16
N VAL A 100 -7.79 -8.12 -1.34
CA VAL A 100 -9.17 -7.83 -1.74
C VAL A 100 -9.64 -6.61 -0.96
N SER A 101 -10.26 -5.67 -1.68
CA SER A 101 -10.77 -4.39 -1.19
C SER A 101 -12.26 -4.18 -1.51
N GLY A 102 -12.98 -5.24 -1.86
CA GLY A 102 -14.42 -5.19 -2.14
C GLY A 102 -15.27 -4.83 -0.89
N PRO A 103 -16.55 -4.48 -1.08
CA PRO A 103 -17.45 -4.19 0.03
C PRO A 103 -17.67 -5.42 0.92
N LYS A 104 -17.86 -5.24 2.23
CA LYS A 104 -18.01 -6.34 3.21
C LYS A 104 -19.09 -7.38 2.85
N ASN A 105 -20.16 -6.95 2.15
CA ASN A 105 -21.25 -7.83 1.71
C ASN A 105 -21.10 -8.25 0.23
N GLY A 106 -19.89 -8.14 -0.32
CA GLY A 106 -19.55 -8.52 -1.69
C GLY A 106 -19.26 -10.01 -1.84
N HIS A 107 -18.70 -10.34 -3.00
CA HIS A 107 -18.27 -11.70 -3.33
C HIS A 107 -16.94 -12.03 -2.68
N SER A 108 -16.73 -13.31 -2.42
CA SER A 108 -15.40 -13.83 -2.18
C SER A 108 -14.67 -13.92 -3.52
N TYR A 109 -13.35 -13.91 -3.48
CA TYR A 109 -12.53 -13.95 -4.67
C TYR A 109 -11.50 -15.07 -4.55
N GLU A 110 -11.25 -15.72 -5.67
CA GLU A 110 -10.24 -16.74 -5.80
C GLU A 110 -9.06 -16.20 -6.61
N PHE A 111 -7.85 -16.55 -6.19
CA PHE A 111 -6.58 -16.20 -6.78
C PHE A 111 -5.83 -17.48 -7.10
N ILE A 112 -5.67 -17.76 -8.39
CA ILE A 112 -5.06 -18.99 -8.89
C ILE A 112 -3.77 -18.64 -9.63
N VAL A 113 -2.68 -19.31 -9.24
CA VAL A 113 -1.39 -19.23 -9.93
C VAL A 113 -1.14 -20.55 -10.64
N SER A 114 -0.82 -20.49 -11.93
CA SER A 114 -0.50 -21.68 -12.74
C SER A 114 0.72 -21.46 -13.62
N SER A 115 1.42 -22.53 -14.00
CA SER A 115 2.51 -22.48 -14.98
C SER A 115 2.52 -23.76 -15.82
N GLY A 116 2.73 -23.62 -17.13
CA GLY A 116 2.76 -24.76 -18.05
C GLY A 116 1.49 -25.62 -18.04
N GLY A 117 0.33 -25.03 -17.72
CA GLY A 117 -0.95 -25.75 -17.58
C GLY A 117 -1.16 -26.45 -16.23
N THR A 118 -0.21 -26.34 -15.29
CA THR A 118 -0.33 -26.91 -13.93
C THR A 118 -0.65 -25.81 -12.92
N GLU A 119 -1.63 -26.04 -12.05
CA GLU A 119 -1.91 -25.16 -10.91
C GLU A 119 -0.79 -25.29 -9.86
N LEU A 120 -0.23 -24.16 -9.45
CA LEU A 120 0.85 -24.07 -8.46
C LEU A 120 0.30 -23.74 -7.07
N ASP A 121 -0.67 -22.83 -6.99
CA ASP A 121 -1.34 -22.45 -5.75
C ASP A 121 -2.71 -21.83 -6.05
N ARG A 122 -3.61 -21.90 -5.06
CA ARG A 122 -4.96 -21.36 -5.09
C ARG A 122 -5.32 -20.80 -3.73
N ARG A 123 -5.78 -19.55 -3.69
CA ARG A 123 -6.22 -18.87 -2.48
C ARG A 123 -7.61 -18.29 -2.68
N SER A 124 -8.49 -18.51 -1.70
CA SER A 124 -9.77 -17.81 -1.64
C SER A 124 -9.72 -16.76 -0.54
N LYS A 125 -10.38 -15.63 -0.78
CA LYS A 125 -10.44 -14.53 0.18
C LYS A 125 -11.79 -13.84 0.13
N ASP A 126 -12.41 -13.74 1.30
CA ASP A 126 -13.62 -12.98 1.50
C ASP A 126 -13.34 -11.48 1.32
N PRO A 127 -14.37 -10.66 1.02
CA PRO A 127 -14.19 -9.22 0.77
C PRO A 127 -13.85 -8.42 2.04
N GLN A 128 -13.54 -9.09 3.14
CA GLN A 128 -13.06 -8.43 4.35
C GLN A 128 -11.62 -7.99 4.12
N ASN A 129 -11.44 -6.67 3.97
CA ASN A 129 -10.17 -5.97 3.84
C ASN A 129 -9.00 -6.73 4.48
N GLY A 130 -8.11 -7.23 3.64
CA GLY A 130 -6.93 -7.93 4.09
C GLY A 130 -6.05 -8.35 2.92
N SER A 131 -4.90 -8.93 3.25
CA SER A 131 -3.98 -9.53 2.29
C SER A 131 -3.63 -10.96 2.69
N THR A 132 -3.06 -11.72 1.76
CA THR A 132 -2.37 -12.98 2.01
C THR A 132 -1.08 -12.97 1.19
N ALA A 133 -0.05 -13.63 1.68
CA ALA A 133 1.22 -13.75 0.99
C ALA A 133 1.70 -15.20 1.05
N PHE A 134 2.30 -15.67 -0.04
CA PHE A 134 2.89 -17.00 -0.13
C PHE A 134 4.02 -17.02 -1.16
N GLU A 135 4.95 -17.96 -1.02
CA GLU A 135 6.08 -18.08 -1.93
C GLU A 135 5.99 -19.30 -2.83
N LEU A 136 6.31 -19.11 -4.11
CA LEU A 136 6.43 -20.19 -5.08
C LEU A 136 7.83 -20.20 -5.72
N PRO A 137 8.39 -21.38 -6.01
CA PRO A 137 9.57 -21.46 -6.86
C PRO A 137 9.21 -21.06 -8.31
N GLN A 138 10.19 -20.54 -9.05
CA GLN A 138 10.03 -20.34 -10.48
C GLN A 138 9.77 -21.67 -11.19
N VAL A 139 8.68 -21.75 -11.94
CA VAL A 139 8.37 -22.89 -12.81
C VAL A 139 8.11 -22.37 -14.23
N GLY A 140 8.83 -22.91 -15.21
CA GLY A 140 8.73 -22.48 -16.61
C GLY A 140 9.18 -21.04 -16.84
N SER A 141 8.85 -20.51 -18.03
CA SER A 141 9.23 -19.15 -18.45
C SER A 141 8.25 -18.07 -18.01
N ASN A 142 6.98 -18.44 -17.81
CA ASN A 142 5.89 -17.54 -17.45
C ASN A 142 4.99 -18.23 -16.41
N PHE A 143 4.15 -17.44 -15.75
CA PHE A 143 3.03 -17.93 -14.96
C PHE A 143 1.74 -17.26 -15.44
N ARG A 144 0.60 -17.89 -15.14
CA ARG A 144 -0.73 -17.37 -15.41
C ARG A 144 -1.44 -17.12 -14.08
N ILE A 145 -2.03 -15.94 -13.97
CA ILE A 145 -2.89 -15.53 -12.85
C ILE A 145 -4.34 -15.52 -13.33
N VAL A 146 -5.20 -16.16 -12.55
CA VAL A 146 -6.65 -16.01 -12.68
C VAL A 146 -7.19 -15.44 -11.37
N ILE A 147 -8.02 -14.40 -11.49
CA ILE A 147 -8.80 -13.86 -10.37
C ILE A 147 -10.27 -13.89 -10.75
N ASN A 148 -11.07 -14.59 -9.97
CA ASN A 148 -12.50 -14.77 -10.20
C ASN A 148 -13.29 -14.50 -8.93
N ALA A 149 -14.38 -13.75 -9.06
CA ALA A 149 -15.40 -13.71 -8.02
C ALA A 149 -16.10 -15.08 -7.91
N ILE A 150 -16.36 -15.53 -6.68
CA ILE A 150 -17.05 -16.78 -6.35
C ILE A 150 -18.21 -16.55 -5.37
#